data_AF-A0A6A4GQQ8-F1
#
_entry.id   AF-A0A6A4GQQ8-F1
#
_cell.length_a   1.000
_cell.length_b   1.000
_cell.length_c   1.000
_cell.angle_alpha   90.00
_cell.angle_beta   90.00
_cell.angle_gamma   90.00
#
_symmetry.space_group_name_H-M   'P 1'
#
loop_
_entity.id
_entity.type
_entity.pdbx_description
1 polymer ?
#
loop_
_entity_poly.entity_id
_entity_poly.type
_entity_poly.pdbx_seq_one_letter_code
_entity_poly.pdbx_strand_id
1 'polypeptide(L)'
;EHQSTIEKMRKWIFDVGLSVASSYIEAFLKPFSWVPTRNIFSNRFFKFGMNIYDLLVPDVLHELELGVWKAILLHLIRMVHFLGSKNVQEMNRRFRNIPTFGRSTIRKICKNVSDMKNVAARDYEDYLQ
;
A
#
# COMPACT_ATOMS: atom_id res chain seq x y z
N GLU A 1 -12.69 -19.09 -2.72
CA GLU A 1 -12.16 -19.49 -4.03
C GLU A 1 -10.63 -19.51 -4.08
N HIS A 2 -9.95 -18.42 -3.67
CA HIS A 2 -8.47 -18.37 -3.62
C HIS A 2 -7.84 -19.56 -2.87
N GLN A 3 -8.22 -19.79 -1.60
CA GLN A 3 -7.62 -20.83 -0.76
C GLN A 3 -7.84 -22.25 -1.31
N SER A 4 -9.01 -22.53 -1.87
CA SER A 4 -9.30 -23.83 -2.49
C SER A 4 -8.43 -24.09 -3.72
N THR A 5 -8.14 -23.06 -4.52
CA THR A 5 -7.25 -23.16 -5.67
C THR A 5 -5.80 -23.41 -5.24
N ILE A 6 -5.32 -22.70 -4.21
CA ILE A 6 -3.97 -22.91 -3.67
C ILE A 6 -3.81 -24.34 -3.12
N GLU A 7 -4.79 -24.85 -2.38
CA GLU A 7 -4.73 -26.23 -1.88
C GLU A 7 -4.73 -27.26 -3.01
N LYS A 8 -5.50 -27.03 -4.08
CA LYS A 8 -5.50 -27.91 -5.27
C LYS A 8 -4.14 -27.89 -5.98
N MET A 9 -3.56 -26.71 -6.21
CA MET A 9 -2.24 -26.58 -6.83
C MET A 9 -1.15 -27.23 -5.98
N ARG A 10 -1.23 -27.12 -4.65
CA ARG A 10 -0.27 -27.77 -3.75
C ARG A 10 -0.36 -29.29 -3.80
N LYS A 11 -1.56 -29.88 -3.86
CA LYS A 11 -1.70 -31.34 -4.05
C LYS A 11 -1.03 -31.79 -5.35
N TRP A 12 -1.18 -31.02 -6.42
CA TRP A 12 -0.53 -31.32 -7.70
C TRP A 12 1.00 -31.22 -7.63
N ILE A 13 1.55 -30.27 -6.88
CA ILE A 13 3.00 -30.12 -6.72
C ILE A 13 3.56 -31.23 -5.83
N PHE A 14 2.97 -31.47 -4.67
CA PHE A 14 3.56 -32.33 -3.63
C PHE A 14 3.11 -33.78 -3.72
N ASP A 15 1.87 -34.06 -4.12
CA ASP A 15 1.33 -35.42 -4.16
C ASP A 15 1.51 -36.05 -5.55
N VAL A 16 1.34 -35.25 -6.62
CA VAL A 16 1.47 -35.70 -8.01
C VAL A 16 2.89 -35.45 -8.57
N GLY A 17 3.67 -34.56 -7.95
CA GLY A 17 5.04 -34.27 -8.37
C GLY A 17 5.16 -33.34 -9.59
N LEU A 18 4.13 -32.56 -9.91
CA LEU A 18 4.20 -31.58 -11.00
C LEU A 18 5.14 -30.43 -10.63
N SER A 19 5.98 -30.03 -11.60
CA SER A 19 6.84 -28.85 -11.44
C SER A 19 5.99 -27.59 -11.20
N VAL A 20 6.45 -26.71 -10.32
CA VAL A 20 5.82 -25.41 -10.04
C VAL A 20 5.71 -24.55 -11.31
N ALA A 21 6.67 -24.70 -12.24
CA ALA A 21 6.69 -24.02 -13.54
C ALA A 21 5.91 -24.79 -14.64
N SER A 22 5.10 -25.78 -14.27
CA SER A 22 4.25 -26.48 -15.22
C SER A 22 3.23 -25.53 -15.83
N SER A 23 3.04 -25.61 -17.15
CA SER A 23 2.05 -24.82 -17.88
C SER A 23 0.64 -24.95 -17.30
N TYR A 24 0.30 -26.13 -16.75
CA TYR A 24 -0.97 -26.35 -16.07
C TYR A 24 -1.11 -25.52 -14.79
N ILE A 25 -0.06 -25.43 -13.97
CA ILE A 25 -0.09 -24.66 -12.72
C ILE A 25 -0.03 -23.17 -13.00
N GLU A 26 0.82 -22.75 -13.94
CA GLU A 26 0.90 -21.33 -14.35
C GLU A 26 -0.42 -20.82 -14.91
N ALA A 27 -1.15 -21.62 -15.70
CA ALA A 27 -2.44 -21.21 -16.24
C ALA A 27 -3.47 -20.81 -15.16
N PHE A 28 -3.42 -21.43 -13.98
CA PHE A 28 -4.32 -21.09 -12.86
C PHE A 28 -3.78 -19.98 -11.97
N LEU A 29 -2.46 -19.87 -11.78
CA LEU A 29 -1.87 -18.93 -10.83
C LEU A 29 -1.50 -17.57 -11.45
N LYS A 30 -1.00 -17.57 -12.69
CA LYS A 30 -0.45 -16.40 -13.37
C LYS A 30 -1.47 -15.28 -13.64
N PRO A 31 -2.73 -15.55 -14.02
CA PRO A 31 -3.71 -14.48 -14.25
C PRO A 31 -3.95 -13.59 -13.02
N PHE A 32 -3.70 -14.12 -11.82
CA PHE A 32 -3.90 -13.41 -10.55
C PHE A 32 -2.59 -13.13 -9.81
N SER A 33 -1.44 -13.43 -10.41
CA SER A 33 -0.11 -13.33 -9.77
C SER A 33 -0.03 -14.10 -8.43
N TRP A 34 -0.70 -15.24 -8.34
CA TRP A 34 -0.74 -16.05 -7.12
C TRP A 34 0.48 -16.97 -6.99
N VAL A 35 0.81 -17.32 -5.75
CA VAL A 35 1.92 -18.22 -5.40
C VAL A 35 1.36 -19.38 -4.59
N PRO A 36 1.81 -20.65 -4.77
CA PRO A 36 1.26 -21.83 -4.08
C PRO A 36 1.70 -21.93 -2.61
N THR A 37 1.67 -20.81 -1.88
CA THR A 37 2.08 -20.67 -0.48
C THR A 37 0.86 -20.71 0.43
N ARG A 38 0.95 -21.48 1.52
CA ARG A 38 -0.09 -21.47 2.56
C ARG A 38 0.08 -20.24 3.44
N ASN A 39 -0.95 -19.39 3.47
CA ASN A 39 -1.05 -18.32 4.44
C ASN A 39 -1.81 -18.83 5.69
N ILE A 40 -1.20 -18.68 6.87
CA ILE A 40 -1.78 -19.18 8.13
C ILE A 40 -3.11 -18.51 8.48
N PHE A 41 -3.24 -17.23 8.13
CA PHE A 41 -4.46 -16.48 8.35
C PHE A 41 -5.53 -16.87 7.35
N SER A 42 -5.18 -17.08 6.07
CA SER A 42 -6.12 -17.62 5.09
C SER A 42 -6.71 -18.94 5.57
N ASN A 43 -5.89 -19.87 6.09
CA ASN A 43 -6.37 -21.12 6.68
C ASN A 43 -7.29 -20.90 7.90
N ARG A 44 -6.92 -19.97 8.79
CA ARG A 44 -7.68 -19.70 10.02
C ARG A 44 -9.03 -19.04 9.75
N PHE A 45 -9.12 -18.17 8.74
CA PHE A 45 -10.33 -17.42 8.40
C PHE A 45 -11.21 -18.11 7.35
N PHE A 46 -10.64 -19.04 6.57
CA PHE A 46 -11.39 -19.81 5.58
C PHE A 46 -12.59 -20.56 6.16
N LYS A 47 -12.46 -21.10 7.38
CA LYS A 47 -13.58 -21.78 8.08
C LYS A 47 -14.76 -20.85 8.41
N PHE A 48 -14.55 -19.53 8.39
CA PHE A 48 -15.58 -18.53 8.59
C PHE A 48 -16.09 -17.95 7.26
N GLY A 49 -15.67 -18.49 6.11
CA GLY A 49 -16.00 -17.95 4.79
C GLY A 49 -15.36 -16.58 4.50
N MET A 50 -14.42 -16.12 5.34
CA MET A 50 -13.75 -14.84 5.16
C MET A 50 -12.45 -15.00 4.39
N ASN A 51 -12.27 -14.15 3.39
CA ASN A 51 -11.03 -14.03 2.65
C ASN A 51 -10.17 -12.94 3.28
N ILE A 52 -8.94 -13.29 3.72
CA ILE A 52 -8.05 -12.31 4.36
C ILE A 52 -7.70 -11.14 3.45
N TYR A 53 -7.57 -11.36 2.15
CA TYR A 53 -7.18 -10.30 1.23
C TYR A 53 -8.22 -9.16 1.19
N ASP A 54 -9.48 -9.45 1.48
CA ASP A 54 -10.55 -8.45 1.58
C ASP A 54 -10.55 -7.71 2.93
N LEU A 55 -9.83 -8.25 3.93
CA LEU A 55 -9.67 -7.63 5.25
C LEU A 55 -8.46 -6.69 5.30
N LEU A 56 -7.51 -6.84 4.39
CA LEU A 56 -6.33 -5.99 4.33
C LEU A 56 -6.73 -4.66 3.68
N VAL A 57 -6.60 -3.57 4.43
CA VAL A 57 -6.80 -2.22 3.90
C VAL A 57 -5.60 -1.89 3.01
N PRO A 58 -5.81 -1.44 1.76
CA PRO A 58 -4.73 -0.94 0.91
C PRO A 58 -3.94 0.16 1.63
N ASP A 59 -2.64 -0.07 1.83
CA ASP A 59 -1.73 0.92 2.39
C ASP A 59 -1.03 1.63 1.23
N VAL A 60 -1.37 2.91 1.03
CA VAL A 60 -0.86 3.71 -0.08
C VAL A 60 0.66 3.86 -0.01
N LEU A 61 1.27 3.89 1.19
CA LEU A 61 2.72 3.95 1.33
C LEU A 61 3.40 2.61 1.02
N HIS A 62 2.70 1.50 1.24
CA HIS A 62 3.18 0.17 0.85
C HIS A 62 3.12 -0.02 -0.68
N GLU A 63 2.03 0.44 -1.31
CA GLU A 63 1.81 0.25 -2.75
C GLU A 63 2.61 1.24 -3.62
N LEU A 64 2.71 2.51 -3.21
CA LEU A 64 3.40 3.55 -3.99
C LEU A 64 4.90 3.64 -3.66
N GLU A 65 5.37 2.85 -2.68
CA GLU A 65 6.68 2.96 -2.03
C GLU A 65 6.93 4.33 -1.40
N LEU A 66 7.13 4.37 -0.07
CA LEU A 66 7.43 5.59 0.68
C LEU A 66 8.58 6.43 0.06
N GLY A 67 9.59 5.78 -0.51
CA GLY A 67 10.73 6.44 -1.16
C GLY A 67 10.34 7.24 -2.40
N VAL A 68 9.48 6.66 -3.25
CA VAL A 68 9.00 7.29 -4.49
C VAL A 68 8.12 8.49 -4.14
N TRP A 69 7.17 8.32 -3.21
CA TRP A 69 6.33 9.43 -2.76
C TRP A 69 7.15 10.59 -2.18
N LYS A 70 8.12 10.29 -1.31
CA LYS A 70 9.01 11.30 -0.73
C LYS A 70 9.77 12.07 -1.81
N ALA A 71 10.26 11.40 -2.85
CA ALA A 71 10.97 12.05 -3.95
C ALA A 71 10.06 13.00 -4.74
N ILE A 72 8.83 12.55 -5.04
CA ILE A 72 7.82 13.37 -5.74
C ILE A 72 7.47 14.60 -4.90
N LEU A 73 7.12 14.42 -3.62
CA LEU A 73 6.76 15.51 -2.73
C LEU A 73 7.88 16.56 -2.61
N LEU A 74 9.13 16.11 -2.44
CA LEU A 74 10.29 16.99 -2.39
C LEU A 74 10.45 17.79 -3.69
N HIS A 75 10.22 17.16 -4.84
CA HIS A 75 10.28 17.83 -6.14
C HIS A 75 9.19 18.90 -6.28
N LEU A 76 7.96 18.60 -5.88
CA LEU A 76 6.85 19.56 -5.85
C LEU A 76 7.17 20.76 -4.95
N ILE A 77 7.68 20.51 -3.75
CA ILE A 77 8.07 21.57 -2.80
C ILE A 77 9.15 22.48 -3.42
N ARG A 78 10.17 21.90 -4.09
CA ARG A 78 11.20 22.68 -4.81
C ARG A 78 10.61 23.57 -5.90
N MET A 79 9.63 23.09 -6.66
CA MET A 79 8.94 23.92 -7.66
C MET A 79 8.17 25.07 -7.01
N VAL A 80 7.50 24.82 -5.88
CA VAL A 80 6.81 25.88 -5.12
C VAL A 80 7.80 26.92 -4.59
N HIS A 81 8.98 26.49 -4.14
CA HIS A 81 10.07 27.39 -3.76
C HIS A 81 10.56 28.25 -4.93
N PHE A 82 10.68 27.66 -6.13
CA PHE A 82 11.04 28.39 -7.35
C PHE A 82 10.02 29.47 -7.71
N LEU A 83 8.73 29.19 -7.54
CA LEU A 83 7.64 30.17 -7.76
C LEU A 83 7.62 31.31 -6.73
N GLY A 84 8.43 31.24 -5.67
CA GLY A 84 8.63 32.33 -4.71
C GLY A 84 7.98 32.11 -3.35
N SER A 85 8.42 32.90 -2.36
CA SER A 85 8.08 32.76 -0.94
C SER A 85 6.58 32.86 -0.64
N LYS A 86 5.83 33.65 -1.40
CA LYS A 86 4.37 33.78 -1.26
C LYS A 86 3.66 32.43 -1.49
N ASN A 87 4.10 31.66 -2.49
CA ASN A 87 3.50 30.37 -2.83
C ASN A 87 3.83 29.31 -1.76
N VAL A 88 5.03 29.35 -1.20
CA VAL A 88 5.44 28.50 -0.07
C VAL A 88 4.55 28.74 1.16
N GLN A 89 4.32 30.01 1.50
CA GLN A 89 3.45 30.36 2.64
C GLN A 89 2.00 29.93 2.42
N GLU A 90 1.48 30.10 1.20
CA GLU A 90 0.13 29.66 0.85
C GLU A 90 -0.01 28.13 0.92
N MET A 91 0.98 27.38 0.43
CA MET A 91 1.02 25.93 0.56
C MET A 91 0.98 25.50 2.03
N ASN A 92 1.85 26.08 2.88
CA ASN A 92 1.87 25.78 4.31
C ASN A 92 0.56 26.19 5.03
N ARG A 93 -0.10 27.26 4.57
CA ARG A 93 -1.43 27.65 5.08
C ARG A 93 -2.48 26.60 4.74
N ARG A 94 -2.51 26.11 3.49
CA ARG A 94 -3.45 25.08 3.05
C ARG A 94 -3.30 23.78 3.84
N PHE A 95 -2.06 23.30 3.99
CA PHE A 95 -1.78 22.09 4.76
C PHE A 95 -2.20 22.19 6.23
N ARG A 96 -2.02 23.35 6.87
CA ARG A 96 -2.49 23.58 8.25
C ARG A 96 -4.01 23.66 8.39
N ASN A 97 -4.71 24.01 7.32
CA ASN A 97 -6.18 24.07 7.31
C ASN A 97 -6.82 22.71 7.04
N ILE A 98 -6.03 21.67 6.76
CA ILE A 98 -6.56 20.32 6.59
C ILE A 98 -7.09 19.84 7.95
N PRO A 99 -8.36 19.41 8.05
CA PRO A 99 -8.92 18.95 9.30
C PRO A 99 -8.19 17.69 9.78
N THR A 100 -7.94 17.64 11.09
CA THR A 100 -7.27 16.51 11.74
C THR A 100 -8.04 15.20 11.57
N PHE A 101 -9.36 15.27 11.53
CA PHE A 101 -10.23 14.11 11.33
C PHE A 101 -10.76 14.12 9.90
N GLY A 102 -10.26 13.19 9.08
CA GLY A 102 -10.77 12.89 7.75
C GLY A 102 -11.87 11.81 7.79
N ARG A 103 -12.37 11.45 6.60
CA ARG A 103 -13.46 10.45 6.47
C ARG A 103 -13.06 9.05 6.96
N SER A 104 -11.78 8.69 6.82
CA SER A 104 -11.26 7.36 7.17
C SER A 104 -9.90 7.41 7.89
N THR A 105 -9.37 8.60 8.19
CA THR A 105 -7.98 8.78 8.64
C THR A 105 -7.88 9.93 9.65
N ILE A 106 -6.92 9.83 10.57
CA ILE A 106 -6.58 10.91 11.51
C ILE A 106 -5.18 11.40 11.15
N ARG A 107 -5.08 12.64 10.70
CA ARG A 107 -3.84 13.25 10.19
C ARG A 107 -3.43 14.44 11.03
N LYS A 108 -2.15 14.53 11.39
CA LYS A 108 -1.67 15.61 12.28
C LYS A 108 -0.68 16.52 11.57
N ILE A 109 -1.21 17.53 10.89
CA ILE A 109 -0.42 18.53 10.17
C ILE A 109 -0.32 19.82 11.00
N CYS A 110 0.71 19.91 11.86
CA CYS A 110 0.91 21.06 12.76
C CYS A 110 2.09 21.95 12.39
N LYS A 111 2.90 21.57 11.39
CA LYS A 111 4.16 22.24 11.03
C LYS A 111 4.18 22.69 9.57
N ASN A 112 5.14 23.54 9.21
CA ASN A 112 5.38 23.90 7.82
C ASN A 112 5.85 22.68 7.03
N VAL A 113 5.05 22.24 6.06
CA VAL A 113 5.35 21.07 5.22
C VAL A 113 6.56 21.36 4.32
N SER A 114 6.72 22.61 3.86
CA SER A 114 7.86 23.05 3.04
C SER A 114 9.22 22.75 3.66
N ASP A 115 9.33 22.82 4.99
CA ASP A 115 10.62 22.72 5.67
C ASP A 115 11.08 21.27 5.79
N MET A 116 10.16 20.31 5.63
CA MET A 116 10.39 18.87 5.73
C MET A 116 11.19 18.44 6.97
N LYS A 117 11.06 19.18 8.08
CA LYS A 117 11.78 18.91 9.34
C LYS A 117 11.06 17.87 10.18
N ASN A 118 11.83 16.92 10.71
CA ASN A 118 11.36 15.88 11.64
C ASN A 118 10.12 15.13 11.12
N VAL A 119 10.11 14.78 9.83
CA VAL A 119 8.98 14.11 9.16
C VAL A 119 9.13 12.60 9.30
N ALA A 120 8.18 11.96 9.98
CA ALA A 120 8.12 10.51 10.09
C ALA A 120 7.44 9.89 8.85
N ALA A 121 7.57 8.57 8.65
CA ALA A 121 6.91 7.87 7.55
C ALA A 121 5.40 8.16 7.48
N ARG A 122 4.70 8.08 8.62
CA ARG A 122 3.25 8.39 8.69
C ARG A 122 2.91 9.81 8.24
N ASP A 123 3.80 10.78 8.51
CA ASP A 123 3.54 12.17 8.15
C ASP A 123 3.50 12.32 6.62
N TYR A 124 4.27 11.51 5.88
CA TYR A 124 4.20 11.49 4.42
C TYR A 124 2.87 10.93 3.92
N GLU A 125 2.32 9.91 4.59
CA GLU A 125 0.97 9.40 4.28
C GLU A 125 -0.09 10.46 4.51
N ASP A 126 -0.01 11.15 5.66
CA ASP A 126 -0.90 12.24 6.05
C ASP A 126 -0.88 13.41 5.05
N TYR A 127 0.23 13.60 4.31
CA TYR A 127 0.33 14.62 3.25
C TYR A 127 -0.28 14.18 1.92
N LEU A 128 -0.44 12.88 1.70
CA LEU A 128 -0.97 12.30 0.47
C LEU A 128 -2.50 12.11 0.54
N GLN A 129 -3.04 11.80 1.72
CA GLN A 129 -4.47 11.54 2.00
C GLN A 129 -5.25 12.80 2.38
#